data_AF-A0A0G9H7Z8-F1
#
_entry.id   AF-A0A0G9H7Z8-F1
#
_cell.length_a   1.000
_cell.length_b   1.000
_cell.length_c   1.000
_cell.angle_alpha   90.00
_cell.angle_beta   90.00
_cell.angle_gamma   90.00
#
_symmetry.space_group_name_H-M   'P 1'
#
loop_
_entity.id
_entity.type
_entity.pdbx_description
1 polymer ?
#
loop_
_entity_poly.entity_id
_entity_poly.type
_entity_poly.pdbx_seq_one_letter_code
_entity_poly.pdbx_strand_id
1 'polypeptide(L)'
;MNTLRSISLALLMTVGAAAGTSSASAQVYVDEGVDIGPEPGCPYGYYDYAPYPCAPYGYYGAEWFAGGIFIGAGPWFRGPRGFRGHVDPRFDPRRGYARPLPQAHERPAPGTRFDRIPDFHGDEWHDGRGGAERGGDHGDGRH
;
A
#
# COMPACT_ATOMS: atom_id res chain seq x y z
N MET A 1 -59.74 38.74 26.44
CA MET A 1 -58.54 39.59 26.60
C MET A 1 -57.32 38.70 26.47
N ASN A 2 -56.51 39.01 25.45
CA ASN A 2 -55.32 38.30 24.96
C ASN A 2 -54.27 38.09 26.09
N THR A 3 -53.39 37.09 26.04
CA THR A 3 -52.18 37.18 25.20
C THR A 3 -51.41 35.85 25.18
N LEU A 4 -50.82 35.60 24.01
CA LEU A 4 -50.08 34.44 23.59
C LEU A 4 -48.82 34.19 24.43
N ARG A 5 -48.55 32.93 24.76
CA ARG A 5 -47.21 32.46 25.17
C ARG A 5 -46.59 31.65 24.03
N SER A 6 -45.94 32.37 23.14
CA SER A 6 -44.91 31.87 22.22
C SER A 6 -43.57 31.98 22.99
N ILE A 7 -42.59 31.06 22.96
CA ILE A 7 -41.68 30.75 21.84
C ILE A 7 -40.80 29.55 22.29
N SER A 8 -40.70 28.57 21.38
CA SER A 8 -39.56 27.72 20.99
C SER A 8 -38.46 27.34 21.98
N LEU A 9 -38.17 26.04 22.06
CA LEU A 9 -36.79 25.53 22.05
C LEU A 9 -36.75 24.22 21.24
N ALA A 10 -36.56 24.34 19.92
CA ALA A 10 -36.27 23.21 19.06
C ALA A 10 -34.81 22.80 19.31
N LEU A 11 -34.60 21.67 19.97
CA LEU A 11 -33.28 21.10 20.24
C LEU A 11 -32.76 20.45 18.95
N LEU A 12 -32.01 21.21 18.15
CA LEU A 12 -31.24 20.68 17.02
C LEU A 12 -30.05 19.88 17.57
N MET A 13 -30.18 18.56 17.61
CA MET A 13 -29.04 17.66 17.82
C MET A 13 -28.21 17.60 16.53
N THR A 14 -27.17 18.42 16.46
CA THR A 14 -26.10 18.29 15.48
C THR A 14 -25.26 17.07 15.85
N VAL A 15 -25.48 15.94 15.19
CA VAL A 15 -24.56 14.80 15.26
C VAL A 15 -23.29 15.19 14.50
N GLY A 16 -22.21 15.45 15.25
CA GLY A 16 -20.90 15.75 14.72
C GLY A 16 -20.34 14.56 13.95
N ALA A 17 -20.03 14.78 12.67
CA ALA A 17 -19.28 13.83 11.87
C ALA A 17 -17.85 13.73 12.45
N ALA A 18 -17.55 12.61 13.11
CA ALA A 18 -16.19 12.23 13.43
C ALA A 18 -15.49 11.83 12.12
N ALA A 19 -14.90 12.83 11.44
CA ALA A 19 -13.93 12.56 10.38
C ALA A 19 -12.69 11.93 11.04
N GLY A 20 -12.56 10.61 10.93
CA GLY A 20 -11.33 9.91 11.27
C GLY A 20 -10.18 10.48 10.44
N THR A 21 -9.31 11.26 11.07
CA THR A 21 -8.07 11.72 10.48
C THR A 21 -7.05 10.59 10.64
N SER A 22 -7.04 9.66 9.68
CA SER A 22 -5.92 8.72 9.55
C SER A 22 -4.67 9.55 9.29
N SER A 23 -3.88 9.76 10.32
CA SER A 23 -2.62 10.49 10.25
C SER A 23 -1.61 9.59 9.55
N ALA A 24 -1.38 9.83 8.26
CA ALA A 24 -0.26 9.21 7.55
C ALA A 24 1.03 9.86 8.05
N SER A 25 1.80 9.14 8.86
CA SER A 25 3.14 9.56 9.26
C SER A 25 4.07 9.45 8.06
N ALA A 26 4.37 10.58 7.41
CA ALA A 26 5.38 10.66 6.37
C ALA A 26 6.77 10.58 7.01
N GLN A 27 7.44 9.43 6.85
CA GLN A 27 8.83 9.23 7.26
C GLN A 27 9.75 9.45 6.06
N VAL A 28 10.81 10.24 6.24
CA VAL A 28 11.82 10.53 5.21
C VAL A 28 13.00 9.58 5.40
N TYR A 29 13.49 9.00 4.31
CA TYR A 29 14.65 8.10 4.34
C TYR A 29 15.87 8.81 3.72
N VAL A 30 16.97 8.87 4.45
CA VAL A 30 18.21 9.49 3.95
C VAL A 30 19.24 8.39 3.77
N ASP A 31 19.54 8.02 2.53
CA ASP A 31 20.70 7.21 2.19
C ASP A 31 21.84 8.15 1.80
N GLU A 32 23.09 7.71 1.98
CA GLU A 32 24.34 8.48 1.87
C GLU A 32 24.43 9.34 0.58
N GLY A 33 23.85 10.54 0.61
CA GLY A 33 23.87 11.53 -0.48
C GLY A 33 22.60 11.64 -1.34
N VAL A 34 21.57 10.83 -1.11
CA VAL A 34 20.27 10.92 -1.81
C VAL A 34 19.17 11.18 -0.79
N ASP A 35 18.59 12.38 -0.84
CA ASP A 35 17.37 12.72 -0.09
C ASP A 35 16.20 11.97 -0.75
N ILE A 36 15.91 10.77 -0.24
CA ILE A 36 14.75 10.00 -0.64
C ILE A 36 13.60 10.51 0.23
N GLY A 37 12.67 11.20 -0.42
CA GLY A 37 11.56 11.88 0.26
C GLY A 37 10.65 10.96 1.09
N PRO A 38 9.45 11.42 1.46
CA PRO A 38 8.52 10.60 2.20
C PRO A 38 8.08 9.37 1.40
N GLU A 39 7.73 8.29 2.12
CA GLU A 39 7.16 7.08 1.53
C GLU A 39 5.94 7.39 0.64
N PRO A 40 5.83 6.79 -0.56
CA PRO A 40 4.67 7.00 -1.42
C PRO A 40 3.37 6.56 -0.74
N GLY A 41 2.41 7.47 -0.62
CA GLY A 41 1.11 7.21 -0.01
C GLY A 41 0.14 6.43 -0.90
N CYS A 42 0.55 5.27 -1.44
CA CYS A 42 -0.23 4.51 -2.43
C CYS A 42 -1.26 3.56 -1.78
N PRO A 43 -2.43 3.32 -2.42
CA PRO A 43 -3.49 2.50 -1.83
C PRO A 43 -3.15 1.03 -1.63
N TYR A 44 -2.27 0.47 -2.46
CA TYR A 44 -1.93 -0.97 -2.44
C TYR A 44 -0.42 -1.21 -2.34
N GLY A 45 0.34 -0.20 -1.91
CA GLY A 45 1.79 -0.16 -1.99
C GLY A 45 2.31 0.44 -3.30
N TYR A 46 3.63 0.45 -3.43
CA TYR A 46 4.38 1.05 -4.54
C TYR A 46 5.46 0.10 -4.99
N TYR A 47 5.87 0.14 -6.26
CA TYR A 47 6.93 -0.74 -6.75
C TYR A 47 8.24 -0.51 -6.00
N ASP A 48 9.01 -1.57 -5.81
CA ASP A 48 10.29 -1.58 -5.11
C ASP A 48 11.45 -0.91 -5.87
N TYR A 49 11.17 -0.34 -7.04
CA TYR A 49 12.14 0.35 -7.88
C TYR A 49 11.81 1.83 -8.06
N ALA A 50 12.84 2.66 -8.17
CA ALA A 50 12.69 4.08 -8.47
C ALA A 50 11.96 4.32 -9.82
N PRO A 51 11.07 5.34 -9.92
CA PRO A 51 10.76 6.38 -8.92
C PRO A 51 9.67 5.98 -7.91
N TYR A 52 9.52 4.69 -7.62
CA TYR A 52 8.55 4.11 -6.68
C TYR A 52 7.09 4.48 -6.99
N PRO A 53 6.61 4.26 -8.24
CA PRO A 53 5.21 4.55 -8.57
C PRO A 53 4.27 3.61 -7.82
N CYS A 54 3.00 4.01 -7.67
CA CYS A 54 2.00 3.16 -7.04
C CYS A 54 1.77 1.88 -7.84
N ALA A 55 1.73 0.75 -7.13
CA ALA A 55 1.44 -0.55 -7.71
C ALA A 55 -0.07 -0.81 -7.67
N PRO A 56 -0.65 -1.46 -8.69
CA PRO A 56 -2.05 -1.83 -8.70
C PRO A 56 -2.32 -2.94 -7.66
N TYR A 57 -3.57 -3.04 -7.23
CA TYR A 57 -4.02 -4.16 -6.41
C TYR A 57 -3.79 -5.47 -7.17
N GLY A 58 -3.13 -6.43 -6.54
CA GLY A 58 -2.71 -7.69 -7.16
C GLY A 58 -1.19 -7.82 -7.36
N TYR A 59 -0.43 -6.72 -7.36
CA TYR A 59 1.02 -6.81 -7.54
C TYR A 59 1.73 -7.47 -6.35
N TYR A 60 1.40 -7.08 -5.12
CA TYR A 60 1.99 -7.66 -3.91
C TYR A 60 1.15 -8.80 -3.34
N GLY A 61 1.81 -9.87 -2.92
CA GLY A 61 1.20 -10.95 -2.13
C GLY A 61 0.83 -10.51 -0.71
N ALA A 62 0.06 -11.34 0.00
CA ALA A 62 -0.43 -11.06 1.35
C ALA A 62 0.70 -10.85 2.38
N GLU A 63 1.88 -11.44 2.12
CA GLU A 63 3.07 -11.37 2.98
C GLU A 63 3.59 -9.93 3.13
N TRP A 64 3.30 -9.05 2.17
CA TRP A 64 3.68 -7.63 2.20
C TRP A 64 2.78 -6.77 3.09
N PHE A 65 1.74 -7.36 3.69
CA PHE A 65 0.75 -6.64 4.48
C PHE A 65 0.70 -7.16 5.92
N ALA A 66 0.97 -6.28 6.88
CA ALA A 66 0.80 -6.56 8.30
C ALA A 66 -0.49 -5.90 8.80
N GLY A 67 -1.51 -6.71 9.11
CA GLY A 67 -2.81 -6.18 9.56
C GLY A 67 -3.51 -5.30 8.51
N GLY A 68 -3.27 -5.55 7.21
CA GLY A 68 -3.80 -4.76 6.11
C GLY A 68 -3.01 -3.50 5.78
N ILE A 69 -1.87 -3.26 6.45
CA ILE A 69 -0.97 -2.15 6.18
C ILE A 69 0.22 -2.65 5.38
N PHE A 70 0.52 -2.01 4.25
CA PHE A 70 1.72 -2.29 3.47
C PHE A 70 2.98 -1.98 4.29
N ILE A 71 3.90 -2.95 4.38
CA ILE A 71 5.09 -2.83 5.23
C ILE A 71 6.23 -2.01 4.60
N GLY A 72 6.00 -1.50 3.39
CA GLY A 72 6.97 -0.80 2.57
C GLY A 72 7.72 -1.73 1.63
N ALA A 73 8.50 -1.13 0.73
CA ALA A 73 9.50 -1.75 -0.12
C ALA A 73 10.66 -0.76 -0.34
N GLY A 74 11.83 -1.28 -0.69
CA GLY A 74 13.02 -0.48 -0.92
C GLY A 74 13.43 0.34 0.31
N PRO A 75 13.69 1.65 0.17
CA PRO A 75 14.17 2.52 1.25
C PRO A 75 13.26 2.58 2.49
N TRP A 76 11.94 2.44 2.31
CA TRP A 76 10.98 2.55 3.41
C TRP A 76 10.52 1.19 3.95
N PHE A 77 11.16 0.10 3.54
CA PHE A 77 10.83 -1.24 4.03
C PHE A 77 11.08 -1.36 5.53
N ARG A 78 10.03 -1.77 6.27
CA ARG A 78 10.06 -1.95 7.74
C ARG A 78 9.69 -3.36 8.18
N GLY A 79 9.71 -4.32 7.26
CA GLY A 79 9.45 -5.72 7.58
C GLY A 79 10.63 -6.41 8.29
N PRO A 80 10.46 -7.71 8.64
CA PRO A 80 11.47 -8.46 9.36
C PRO A 80 12.76 -8.65 8.54
N ARG A 81 13.88 -8.91 9.22
CA ARG A 81 15.13 -9.28 8.54
C ARG A 81 14.95 -10.59 7.75
N GLY A 82 15.52 -10.64 6.56
CA GLY A 82 15.41 -11.81 5.67
C GLY A 82 14.02 -12.01 5.08
N PHE A 83 13.16 -10.99 5.15
CA PHE A 83 11.86 -11.01 4.51
C PHE A 83 11.97 -11.31 3.01
N ARG A 84 11.08 -12.18 2.55
CA ARG A 84 10.80 -12.42 1.14
C ARG A 84 9.30 -12.46 0.99
N GLY A 85 8.80 -11.78 -0.02
CA GLY A 85 7.39 -11.79 -0.36
C GLY A 85 7.21 -12.01 -1.85
N HIS A 86 6.09 -12.63 -2.20
CA HIS A 86 5.75 -12.81 -3.60
C HIS A 86 5.29 -11.51 -4.24
N VAL A 87 5.60 -11.38 -5.52
CA VAL A 87 4.97 -10.39 -6.40
C VAL A 87 4.40 -11.08 -7.63
N ASP A 88 3.39 -10.45 -8.23
CA ASP A 88 2.79 -10.89 -9.48
C ASP A 88 3.29 -9.99 -10.63
N PRO A 89 4.27 -10.46 -11.42
CA PRO A 89 4.92 -9.64 -12.44
C PRO A 89 3.98 -9.27 -13.60
N ARG A 90 2.79 -9.86 -13.71
CA ARG A 90 1.80 -9.48 -14.73
C ARG A 90 1.27 -8.05 -14.53
N PHE A 91 1.41 -7.54 -13.30
CA PHE A 91 1.04 -6.17 -12.94
C PHE A 91 2.18 -5.16 -13.11
N ASP A 92 3.38 -5.57 -13.54
CA ASP A 92 4.53 -4.69 -13.72
C ASP A 92 4.54 -4.01 -15.12
N PRO A 93 4.56 -2.67 -15.22
CA PRO A 93 4.66 -1.93 -16.48
C PRO A 93 5.90 -2.29 -17.30
N ARG A 94 7.01 -2.64 -16.65
CA ARG A 94 8.26 -3.10 -17.30
C ARG A 94 8.09 -4.46 -17.96
N ARG A 95 7.06 -5.21 -17.58
CA ARG A 95 6.68 -6.52 -18.14
C ARG A 95 5.49 -6.45 -19.09
N GLY A 96 5.01 -5.25 -19.42
CA GLY A 96 3.93 -5.04 -20.39
C GLY A 96 2.55 -4.79 -19.78
N TYR A 97 2.45 -4.60 -18.46
CA TYR A 97 1.21 -4.10 -17.87
C TYR A 97 0.89 -2.69 -18.39
N ALA A 98 -0.25 -2.55 -19.07
CA ALA A 98 -0.63 -1.31 -19.77
C ALA A 98 -1.91 -0.66 -19.23
N ARG A 99 -2.41 -1.09 -18.08
CA ARG A 99 -3.60 -0.49 -17.46
C ARG A 99 -3.19 0.72 -16.59
N PRO A 100 -4.12 1.64 -16.30
CA PRO A 100 -3.82 2.77 -15.42
C PRO A 100 -3.28 2.31 -14.06
N LEU A 101 -2.24 3.00 -13.58
CA LEU A 101 -1.74 2.82 -12.23
C LEU A 101 -2.57 3.65 -11.25
N PRO A 102 -2.71 3.21 -9.99
CA PRO A 102 -3.29 4.05 -8.95
C PRO A 102 -2.47 5.33 -8.75
N GLN A 103 -3.09 6.34 -8.19
CA GLN A 103 -2.38 7.56 -7.79
C GLN A 103 -2.04 7.53 -6.31
N ALA A 104 -1.00 8.28 -5.95
CA ALA A 104 -0.70 8.51 -4.56
C ALA A 104 -1.90 9.19 -3.87
N HIS A 105 -2.09 8.86 -2.60
CA HIS A 105 -3.12 9.37 -1.70
C HIS A 105 -4.55 8.93 -2.06
N GLU A 106 -4.72 8.05 -3.05
CA GLU A 106 -5.98 7.35 -3.27
C GLU A 106 -6.26 6.38 -2.12
N ARG A 107 -7.55 6.12 -1.89
CA ARG A 107 -7.98 5.10 -0.92
C ARG A 107 -8.13 3.75 -1.61
N PRO A 108 -7.84 2.64 -0.91
CA PRO A 108 -8.22 1.32 -1.38
C PRO A 108 -9.71 1.26 -1.74
N ALA A 109 -10.05 0.50 -2.78
CA ALA A 109 -11.44 0.27 -3.14
C ALA A 109 -12.22 -0.37 -1.95
N PRO A 110 -13.51 -0.05 -1.78
CA PRO A 110 -14.31 -0.68 -0.74
C PRO A 110 -14.30 -2.21 -0.85
N GLY A 111 -14.03 -2.89 0.26
CA GLY A 111 -14.00 -4.35 0.31
C GLY A 111 -12.69 -5.00 -0.16
N THR A 112 -11.65 -4.21 -0.48
CA THR A 112 -10.29 -4.73 -0.69
C THR A 112 -9.83 -5.56 0.50
N ARG A 113 -9.18 -6.69 0.20
CA ARG A 113 -8.63 -7.65 1.16
C ARG A 113 -7.12 -7.67 0.98
N PHE A 114 -6.37 -7.77 2.08
CA PHE A 114 -4.90 -7.84 2.04
C PHE A 114 -4.36 -9.14 2.63
N ASP A 115 -5.21 -9.85 3.38
CA ASP A 115 -4.96 -11.19 3.92
C ASP A 115 -5.02 -12.29 2.85
N ARG A 116 -5.77 -12.03 1.77
CA ARG A 116 -5.92 -12.92 0.62
C ARG A 116 -6.22 -12.11 -0.62
N ILE A 117 -5.28 -12.12 -1.56
CA ILE A 117 -5.41 -11.46 -2.85
C ILE A 117 -6.08 -12.44 -3.83
N PRO A 118 -7.26 -12.12 -4.38
CA PRO A 118 -7.92 -12.96 -5.39
C PRO A 118 -7.07 -13.07 -6.65
N ASP A 119 -7.04 -14.25 -7.26
CA ASP A 119 -6.36 -14.50 -8.54
C ASP A 119 -4.90 -14.01 -8.57
N PHE A 120 -4.20 -14.14 -7.44
CA PHE A 120 -2.79 -13.79 -7.29
C PHE A 120 -1.89 -14.89 -7.85
N HIS A 121 -0.93 -14.51 -8.70
CA HIS A 121 0.09 -15.41 -9.26
C HIS A 121 1.47 -14.92 -8.83
N GLY A 122 1.92 -15.38 -7.66
CA GLY A 122 3.21 -15.05 -7.09
C GLY A 122 4.36 -15.83 -7.72
N ASP A 123 4.66 -15.55 -8.98
CA ASP A 123 5.71 -16.29 -9.72
C ASP A 123 7.13 -15.76 -9.42
N GLU A 124 7.26 -14.63 -8.74
CA GLU A 124 8.54 -13.97 -8.45
C GLU A 124 8.65 -13.60 -6.96
N TRP A 125 9.86 -13.71 -6.41
CA TRP A 125 10.17 -13.38 -5.02
C TRP A 125 11.01 -12.13 -4.94
N HIS A 126 10.58 -11.20 -4.10
CA HIS A 126 11.31 -9.97 -3.84
C HIS A 126 11.67 -9.88 -2.37
N ASP A 127 12.89 -9.44 -2.08
CA ASP A 127 13.25 -9.01 -0.74
C ASP A 127 12.72 -7.61 -0.45
N GLY A 128 12.75 -7.21 0.82
CA GLY A 128 12.30 -5.89 1.23
C GLY A 128 13.08 -4.72 0.62
N ARG A 129 14.28 -4.94 0.07
CA ARG A 129 15.16 -3.88 -0.47
C ARG A 129 15.04 -3.70 -1.98
N GLY A 130 14.31 -4.58 -2.67
CA GLY A 130 14.11 -4.52 -4.12
C GLY A 130 14.98 -5.47 -4.93
N GLY A 131 15.51 -6.53 -4.30
CA GLY A 131 16.18 -7.62 -4.97
C GLY A 131 15.16 -8.65 -5.47
N ALA A 132 15.04 -8.77 -6.79
CA ALA A 132 14.29 -9.86 -7.43
C ALA A 132 15.14 -11.13 -7.49
N GLU A 133 14.72 -12.20 -6.81
CA GLU A 133 15.24 -13.55 -7.02
C GLU A 133 14.25 -14.31 -7.91
N ARG A 134 14.64 -14.55 -9.17
CA ARG A 134 13.89 -15.44 -10.06
C ARG A 134 14.01 -16.85 -9.48
N GLY A 135 12.90 -17.48 -9.11
CA GLY A 135 12.86 -18.82 -8.51
C GLY A 135 13.83 -19.76 -9.21
N GLY A 136 14.83 -20.23 -8.47
CA GLY A 136 16.02 -20.89 -9.01
C GLY A 136 15.69 -22.14 -9.82
N ASP A 137 16.27 -22.21 -11.01
CA ASP A 137 16.54 -23.47 -11.69
C ASP A 137 17.58 -24.22 -10.84
N HIS A 138 17.15 -25.29 -10.17
CA HIS A 138 18.06 -26.27 -9.59
C HIS A 138 18.68 -27.09 -10.74
N GLY A 139 19.77 -26.60 -11.30
CA GLY A 139 20.52 -27.24 -12.37
C GLY A 139 22.00 -27.45 -12.03
N ASP A 140 22.26 -28.55 -11.32
CA ASP A 140 23.52 -29.32 -11.31
C ASP A 140 24.78 -28.70 -10.67
N GLY A 141 24.93 -28.96 -9.37
CA GLY A 141 26.24 -29.23 -8.80
C GLY A 141 26.48 -30.74 -8.72
N ARG A 142 27.22 -31.30 -9.69
CA ARG A 142 27.91 -32.60 -9.55
C ARG A 142 29.26 -32.59 -10.28
N HIS A 143 30.29 -32.80 -9.46
CA HIS A 143 31.57 -33.48 -9.71
C HIS A 143 32.48 -32.97 -10.84
#